data_AF-A0A7V2TY42-F1
#
_entry.id   AF-A0A7V2TY42-F1
#
_cell.length_a   1.000
_cell.length_b   1.000
_cell.length_c   1.000
_cell.angle_alpha   90.00
_cell.angle_beta   90.00
_cell.angle_gamma   90.00
#
_symmetry.space_group_name_H-M   'P 1'
#
loop_
_entity.id
_entity.type
_entity.pdbx_description
1 polymer ?
#
loop_
_entity_poly.entity_id
_entity_poly.type
_entity_poly.pdbx_seq_one_letter_code
_entity_poly.pdbx_strand_id
1 'polypeptide(L)' 'MLTKEKEEVLKYYNLGLTAYKQRKWDDAIRYFESALKIDPKDGPSEVYLERSKNFKLNPPPADWDGVYTMTTK' A
#
# COMPACT_ATOMS: atom_id res chain seq x y z
N MET A 1 11.60 -12.03 -18.77
CA MET A 1 12.38 -11.49 -17.63
C MET A 1 11.69 -10.22 -17.18
N LEU A 2 11.49 -10.03 -15.87
CA LEU A 2 11.08 -8.71 -15.39
C LEU A 2 12.26 -7.74 -15.57
N THR A 3 11.97 -6.47 -15.84
CA THR A 3 13.00 -5.43 -15.82
C THR A 3 13.42 -5.19 -14.37
N LYS A 4 14.65 -4.74 -14.15
CA LYS A 4 15.17 -4.39 -12.81
C LYS A 4 14.26 -3.40 -12.09
N GLU A 5 13.72 -2.43 -12.83
CA GLU A 5 12.76 -1.45 -12.31
C GLU A 5 11.49 -2.12 -11.78
N LYS A 6 10.98 -3.12 -12.51
CA LYS A 6 9.76 -3.83 -12.11
C LYS A 6 9.99 -4.75 -10.91
N GLU A 7 11.18 -5.33 -10.77
CA GLU A 7 11.57 -6.06 -9.55
C GLU A 7 11.64 -5.12 -8.33
N GLU A 8 12.14 -3.90 -8.53
CA GLU A 8 12.25 -2.90 -7.47
C GLU A 8 10.88 -2.34 -7.05
N VAL A 9 9.98 -2.08 -8.01
CA VAL A 9 8.56 -1.75 -7.75
C VAL A 9 7.90 -2.84 -6.91
N LEU A 10 8.04 -4.12 -7.30
CA LEU A 10 7.47 -5.24 -6.56
C LEU A 10 8.04 -5.36 -5.15
N LYS A 11 9.33 -5.09 -4.96
CA LYS A 11 9.95 -5.08 -3.63
C LYS A 11 9.31 -4.03 -2.74
N TYR A 12 9.21 -2.79 -3.20
CA TYR A 12 8.58 -1.70 -2.43
C TYR A 12 7.09 -1.96 -2.19
N TYR A 13 6.36 -2.45 -3.20
CA TYR A 13 4.97 -2.85 -3.05
C TYR A 13 4.78 -3.91 -1.95
N ASN A 14 5.61 -4.96 -1.92
CA ASN A 14 5.51 -6.02 -0.93
C ASN A 14 5.83 -5.53 0.50
N LEU A 15 6.82 -4.64 0.64
CA LEU A 15 7.12 -3.97 1.91
C LEU A 15 5.94 -3.10 2.38
N GLY A 16 5.36 -2.33 1.47
CA GLY A 16 4.16 -1.52 1.72
C GLY A 16 2.97 -2.36 2.15
N LEU A 17 2.72 -3.47 1.46
CA LEU A 17 1.62 -4.38 1.78
C LEU A 17 1.81 -5.04 3.16
N THR A 18 3.05 -5.36 3.53
CA THR A 18 3.38 -5.91 4.85
C THR A 18 3.11 -4.87 5.95
N ALA A 19 3.57 -3.63 5.74
CA ALA A 19 3.32 -2.52 6.66
C ALA A 19 1.83 -2.20 6.79
N TYR A 20 1.10 -2.19 5.67
CA TYR A 20 -0.35 -1.98 5.61
C TYR A 20 -1.11 -3.01 6.46
N LYS A 21 -0.77 -4.30 6.33
CA LYS A 21 -1.37 -5.38 7.16
C LYS A 21 -1.04 -5.24 8.64
N GLN A 22 0.13 -4.69 8.95
CA GLN A 22 0.55 -4.37 10.32
C GLN A 22 -0.02 -3.03 10.83
N ARG A 23 -0.85 -2.34 10.04
CA ARG A 23 -1.40 -1.00 10.34
C ARG A 23 -0.32 0.07 10.58
N LYS A 24 0.89 -0.17 10.08
CA LYS A 24 1.98 0.81 10.07
C LYS A 24 1.78 1.74 8.88
N TRP A 25 0.80 2.62 8.98
CA TRP A 25 0.33 3.43 7.85
C TRP A 25 1.42 4.33 7.28
N ASP A 26 2.22 4.96 8.14
CA ASP A 26 3.36 5.79 7.71
C ASP A 26 4.39 5.00 6.89
N ASP A 27 4.75 3.80 7.35
CA ASP A 27 5.67 2.92 6.62
C ASP A 27 5.05 2.45 5.30
N ALA A 28 3.78 2.07 5.32
CA ALA A 28 3.06 1.63 4.12
C ALA A 28 3.04 2.74 3.05
N ILE A 29 2.66 3.96 3.44
CA ILE A 29 2.68 5.16 2.59
C ILE A 29 4.08 5.36 1.99
N ARG A 30 5.12 5.34 2.81
CA ARG A 30 6.50 5.54 2.35
C ARG A 30 6.95 4.51 1.31
N TYR A 31 6.58 3.25 1.52
CA TYR A 31 6.93 2.17 0.59
C TYR A 31 6.14 2.27 -0.72
N PHE A 32 4.84 2.54 -0.69
CA PHE A 32 4.05 2.71 -1.91
C PHE A 32 4.46 3.96 -2.70
N GLU A 33 4.81 5.07 -2.04
CA GLU A 33 5.40 6.23 -2.71
C GLU A 33 6.74 5.89 -3.37
N SER A 34 7.55 5.02 -2.76
CA SER A 34 8.81 4.56 -3.36
C SER A 34 8.58 3.69 -4.60
N ALA A 35 7.55 2.84 -4.60
CA ALA A 35 7.14 2.08 -5.78
C ALA A 35 6.67 3.02 -6.91
N LEU A 36 5.82 4.00 -6.59
CA LEU A 36 5.29 4.97 -7.56
C LEU A 36 6.32 5.97 -8.08
N LYS A 37 7.42 6.21 -7.36
CA LYS A 37 8.57 6.98 -7.89
C LYS A 37 9.27 6.25 -9.03
N ILE A 38 9.24 4.92 -9.04
CA ILE A 38 9.87 4.08 -10.07
C ILE A 38 8.89 3.83 -11.21
N ASP A 39 7.67 3.40 -10.88
CA ASP A 39 6.58 3.25 -11.83
C ASP A 39 5.35 4.05 -11.37
N PRO A 40 5.19 5.30 -11.82
CA PRO A 40 4.03 6.13 -11.50
C PRO A 40 2.69 5.54 -11.97
N LYS A 41 2.71 4.49 -12.77
CA LYS A 41 1.52 3.80 -13.29
C LYS A 41 1.23 2.48 -12.56
N ASP A 42 1.95 2.17 -11.48
CA ASP A 42 1.67 0.98 -10.67
C ASP A 42 0.34 1.15 -9.90
N GLY A 43 -0.75 0.76 -10.56
CA GLY A 43 -2.11 0.84 -10.03
C GLY A 43 -2.27 0.21 -8.63
N PRO A 44 -1.69 -0.98 -8.33
CA PRO A 44 -1.71 -1.53 -6.98
C PRO A 44 -1.10 -0.60 -5.93
N SER A 45 0.09 -0.06 -6.14
CA SER A 45 0.71 0.87 -5.17
C SER A 45 -0.11 2.14 -5.00
N GLU A 46 -0.69 2.69 -6.07
CA GLU A 46 -1.58 3.87 -5.97
C GLU A 46 -2.81 3.58 -5.09
N VAL A 47 -3.49 2.46 -5.33
CA VAL A 47 -4.68 2.06 -4.56
C VAL A 47 -4.33 1.89 -3.08
N TYR A 48 -3.22 1.22 -2.76
CA TYR A 48 -2.85 0.99 -1.37
C TYR A 48 -2.26 2.25 -0.71
N LEU A 49 -1.63 3.15 -1.45
CA LEU A 49 -1.20 4.46 -0.94
C LEU A 49 -2.41 5.27 -0.45
N GLU A 50 -3.44 5.39 -1.29
CA GLU A 50 -4.64 6.15 -0.93
C GLU A 50 -5.39 5.51 0.24
N ARG A 51 -5.50 4.17 0.27
CA ARG A 51 -6.05 3.46 1.43
C ARG A 51 -5.24 3.69 2.70
N SER A 52 -3.91 3.63 2.62
CA SER A 52 -3.04 3.83 3.78
C SER A 52 -3.17 5.25 4.33
N LYS A 53 -3.27 6.27 3.47
CA LYS A 53 -3.55 7.65 3.88
C LYS A 53 -4.93 7.77 4.53
N ASN A 54 -5.95 7.13 3.95
CA ASN A 54 -7.30 7.15 4.51
C ASN A 54 -7.35 6.49 5.90
N PHE A 55 -6.74 5.31 6.06
CA PHE A 55 -6.67 4.63 7.36
C PHE A 55 -5.76 5.31 8.37
N LYS A 56 -4.76 6.06 7.94
CA LYS A 56 -3.99 6.92 8.84
C LYS A 56 -4.87 7.99 9.48
N LEU A 57 -5.76 8.60 8.69
CA LEU A 57 -6.69 9.63 9.16
C LEU A 57 -7.90 9.03 9.90
N ASN A 58 -8.40 7.90 9.42
CA ASN A 58 -9.57 7.17 9.94
C ASN A 58 -9.14 5.73 10.26
N PRO A 59 -8.48 5.51 11.41
CA PRO A 59 -7.97 4.19 11.76
C PRO A 59 -9.10 3.16 11.81
N PRO A 60 -8.92 1.99 11.16
CA PRO A 60 -9.91 0.95 11.21
C PRO A 60 -10.00 0.36 12.63
N PRO A 61 -11.12 -0.27 13.00
CA PRO A 61 -11.32 -0.75 14.35
C PRO A 61 -10.32 -1.86 14.72
N ALA A 62 -10.17 -2.14 16.03
CA ALA A 62 -9.14 -3.02 16.56
C ALA A 62 -9.21 -4.46 15.99
N ASP A 63 -10.38 -4.92 15.58
CA ASP A 63 -10.68 -6.22 14.97
C ASP A 63 -10.46 -6.28 13.45
N TRP A 64 -10.02 -5.19 12.82
CA TRP A 64 -9.77 -5.15 11.38
C TRP A 64 -8.69 -6.16 10.93
N ASP A 65 -9.07 -7.09 10.08
CA ASP A 65 -8.25 -8.24 9.63
C ASP A 65 -7.35 -7.91 8.41
N GLY A 66 -7.29 -6.65 8.00
CA GLY A 66 -6.53 -6.23 6.82
C GLY A 66 -7.32 -6.33 5.52
N VAL A 67 -8.58 -6.79 5.56
CA VAL A 67 -9.46 -6.84 4.40
C VAL A 67 -10.13 -5.48 4.21
N TYR A 68 -9.96 -4.91 3.03
CA TYR A 68 -10.77 -3.77 2.60
C TYR A 68 -12.13 -4.29 2.16
N THR A 69 -13.06 -4.41 3.11
CA THR A 69 -14.47 -4.59 2.76
C THR A 69 -14.97 -3.28 2.17
N MET A 70 -15.14 -3.24 0.84
CA MET A 70 -15.97 -2.22 0.21
C MET A 70 -17.38 -2.41 0.77
N THR A 71 -17.71 -1.70 1.85
CA THR A 71 -19.10 -1.49 2.27
C THR A 71 -19.74 -0.53 1.27
N THR A 72 -19.96 -1.02 0.04
CA THR A 72 -20.93 -0.42 -0.86
C THR A 72 -22.29 -0.67 -0.22
N LYS A 73 -22.91 0.42 0.26
CA LYS A 73 -24.28 0.40 0.75
C LYS A 73 -25.26 0.39 -0.42
#